data_AF-A0A6M0HNN3-F1
#
_entry.id   AF-A0A6M0HNN3-F1
#
_cell.length_a   1.000
_cell.length_b   1.000
_cell.length_c   1.000
_cell.angle_alpha   90.00
_cell.angle_beta   90.00
_cell.angle_gamma   90.00
#
_symmetry.space_group_name_H-M   'P 1'
#
loop_
_entity.id
_entity.type
_entity.pdbx_description
1 polymer ?
#
loop_
_entity_poly.entity_id
_entity_poly.type
_entity_poly.pdbx_seq_one_letter_code
_entity_poly.pdbx_strand_id
1 'polypeptide(L)'
;MAELLSVALVCAGTMLAQNCSRDTALDVIVSPARTPMECLMHGQAVAAASGLPGGDDRYLKVTCERRHADLRQLRRAGYAAAVVLVPRDAI
;
A
#
# COMPACT_ATOMS: atom_id res chain seq x y z
N MET A 1 10.58 2.58 15.38
CA MET A 1 9.94 3.55 14.48
C MET A 1 8.86 2.79 13.73
N ALA A 2 7.59 3.18 13.87
CA ALA A 2 6.50 2.48 13.18
C ALA A 2 6.49 2.93 11.72
N GLU A 3 7.01 2.09 10.83
CA GLU A 3 6.87 2.32 9.40
C GLU A 3 5.42 2.00 9.03
N LEU A 4 4.71 2.99 8.50
CA LEU A 4 3.36 2.83 7.95
C LEU A 4 3.49 2.64 6.44
N LEU A 5 2.51 1.96 5.86
CA LEU A 5 2.36 1.83 4.42
C LEU A 5 1.00 2.42 4.06
N SER A 6 1.02 3.39 3.15
CA SER A 6 -0.18 3.79 2.42
C SER A 6 -0.37 2.79 1.29
N VAL A 7 -1.52 2.13 1.28
CA VAL A 7 -1.87 1.12 0.29
C VAL A 7 -3.13 1.59 -0.38
N ALA A 8 -3.02 1.94 -1.66
CA ALA A 8 -4.14 2.31 -2.48
C ALA A 8 -4.46 1.15 -3.43
N LEU A 9 -5.67 0.63 -3.31
CA LEU A 9 -6.20 -0.49 -4.07
C LEU A 9 -7.18 0.06 -5.12
N VAL A 10 -6.94 -0.24 -6.39
CA VAL A 10 -7.91 0.01 -7.46
C VAL A 10 -8.79 -1.23 -7.55
N CYS A 11 -10.07 -1.07 -7.23
CA CYS A 11 -11.04 -2.15 -7.14
C CYS A 11 -12.00 -2.09 -8.34
N ALA A 12 -12.52 -3.23 -8.77
CA ALA A 12 -13.62 -3.27 -9.74
C ALA A 12 -14.91 -2.74 -9.11
N GLY A 13 -15.71 -1.96 -9.84
CA GLY A 13 -16.94 -1.35 -9.33
C GLY A 13 -18.04 -2.33 -8.93
N THR A 14 -18.03 -3.54 -9.50
CA THR A 14 -18.93 -4.63 -9.12
C THR A 14 -18.51 -5.36 -7.84
N MET A 15 -17.30 -5.08 -7.32
CA MET A 15 -16.75 -5.73 -6.13
C MET A 15 -17.14 -4.97 -4.86
N LEU A 16 -17.60 -5.69 -3.84
CA LEU A 16 -17.83 -5.08 -2.53
C LEU A 16 -16.51 -4.62 -1.90
N ALA A 17 -16.55 -3.46 -1.23
CA ALA A 17 -15.38 -2.88 -0.55
C ALA A 17 -14.66 -3.83 0.43
N GLN A 18 -15.41 -4.74 1.07
CA GLN A 18 -14.86 -5.76 1.96
C GLN A 18 -14.06 -6.86 1.23
N ASN A 19 -14.40 -7.15 -0.03
CA ASN A 19 -13.76 -8.20 -0.84
C ASN A 19 -12.55 -7.68 -1.62
N CYS A 20 -12.43 -6.37 -1.79
CA CYS A 20 -11.25 -5.76 -2.39
C CYS A 20 -10.10 -5.71 -1.39
N SER A 21 -9.06 -6.48 -1.67
CA SER A 21 -7.85 -6.69 -0.89
C SER A 21 -6.63 -6.61 -1.81
N ARG A 22 -5.41 -6.72 -1.27
CA ARG A 22 -4.18 -6.71 -2.08
C ARG A 22 -4.15 -7.83 -3.13
N ASP A 23 -4.78 -8.96 -2.85
CA ASP A 23 -4.78 -10.13 -3.74
C ASP A 23 -5.86 -10.06 -4.82
N THR A 24 -6.89 -9.23 -4.61
CA THR A 24 -8.08 -9.16 -5.48
C THR A 24 -8.24 -7.83 -6.19
N ALA A 25 -7.44 -6.82 -5.83
CA ALA A 25 -7.43 -5.53 -6.49
C ALA A 25 -6.92 -5.64 -7.93
N LEU A 26 -7.45 -4.80 -8.80
CA LEU A 26 -7.01 -4.66 -10.19
C LEU A 26 -5.62 -4.02 -10.27
N ASP A 27 -5.31 -3.13 -9.33
CA ASP A 27 -4.00 -2.51 -9.18
C ASP A 27 -3.74 -2.15 -7.71
N VAL A 28 -2.47 -2.17 -7.30
CA VAL A 28 -2.01 -1.96 -5.93
C VAL A 28 -0.83 -1.01 -5.92
N ILE A 29 -1.04 0.16 -5.30
CA ILE A 29 -0.01 1.18 -5.14
C ILE A 29 0.38 1.24 -3.67
N VAL A 30 1.67 1.02 -3.38
CA VAL A 30 2.20 1.04 -2.01
C VAL A 30 3.24 2.13 -1.87
N SER A 31 3.04 3.01 -0.90
CA SER A 31 3.95 4.10 -0.56
C SER A 31 4.33 4.05 0.92
N PRO A 32 5.62 4.17 1.27
CA PRO A 32 6.03 4.26 2.67
C PRO A 32 5.51 5.57 3.28
N ALA A 33 5.02 5.50 4.51
CA ALA A 33 4.60 6.63 5.31
C ALA A 33 5.24 6.53 6.70
N ARG A 34 5.65 7.65 7.28
CA ARG A 34 6.25 7.72 8.61
C ARG A 34 5.24 8.10 9.68
N THR A 35 4.14 8.72 9.27
CA THR A 35 3.06 9.15 10.17
C THR A 35 1.68 8.81 9.60
N PRO A 36 0.64 8.67 10.46
CA PRO A 36 -0.73 8.48 9.98
C PRO A 36 -1.20 9.61 9.05
N MET A 37 -0.78 10.85 9.34
CA MET A 37 -1.12 12.01 8.52
C MET A 37 -0.52 11.90 7.11
N GLU A 38 0.75 11.51 7.00
CA GLU A 38 1.42 11.26 5.72
C GLU A 38 0.73 10.13 4.93
N CYS A 39 0.29 9.08 5.63
CA CYS A 39 -0.45 7.99 4.99
C CYS A 39 -1.79 8.44 4.38
N LEU A 40 -2.54 9.30 5.08
CA LEU A 40 -3.78 9.91 4.58
C LEU A 40 -3.52 10.82 3.38
N MET A 41 -2.48 11.66 3.45
CA MET A 41 -2.09 12.57 2.36
C MET A 41 -1.70 11.80 1.10
N HIS A 42 -0.95 10.72 1.24
CA HIS A 42 -0.66 9.82 0.12
C HIS A 42 -1.91 9.22 -0.50
N GLY A 43 -2.90 8.84 0.31
CA GLY A 43 -4.20 8.39 -0.16
C GLY A 43 -4.89 9.41 -1.08
N GLN A 44 -4.93 10.67 -0.67
CA GLN A 44 -5.52 11.76 -1.45
C GLN A 44 -4.75 12.01 -2.75
N ALA A 45 -3.41 12.00 -2.69
CA ALA A 45 -2.56 12.18 -3.86
C ALA A 45 -2.76 11.05 -4.88
N VAL A 46 -2.85 9.80 -4.43
CA VAL A 46 -3.12 8.65 -5.31
C VAL A 46 -4.52 8.73 -5.90
N ALA A 47 -5.54 9.11 -5.12
CA ALA A 47 -6.89 9.34 -5.65
C ALA A 47 -6.89 10.37 -6.78
N ALA A 48 -6.24 11.52 -6.57
CA ALA A 48 -6.12 12.55 -7.60
C ALA A 48 -5.31 12.07 -8.83
N ALA A 49 -4.18 11.39 -8.62
CA ALA A 49 -3.29 10.93 -9.69
C ALA A 49 -3.84 9.74 -10.49
N SER A 50 -4.65 8.89 -9.86
CA SER A 50 -5.27 7.74 -10.51
C SER A 50 -6.22 8.13 -11.64
N GLY A 51 -6.61 9.41 -11.69
CA GLY A 51 -7.50 9.95 -12.71
C GLY A 51 -8.80 9.17 -12.79
N LEU A 52 -9.16 8.42 -11.73
CA LEU A 52 -10.35 7.60 -11.69
C LEU A 52 -11.52 8.58 -11.88
N PRO A 53 -12.16 8.58 -13.06
CA PRO A 53 -13.42 9.26 -13.17
C PRO A 53 -14.31 8.54 -12.16
N GLY A 54 -15.21 9.25 -11.47
CA GLY A 54 -16.24 8.61 -10.66
C GLY A 54 -17.22 7.82 -11.54
N GLY A 55 -16.72 6.80 -12.24
CA GLY A 55 -17.42 5.94 -13.16
C GLY A 55 -17.53 4.54 -12.57
N ASP A 56 -18.67 3.91 -12.84
CA ASP A 56 -19.17 2.72 -12.13
C ASP A 56 -18.30 1.46 -12.28
N ASP A 57 -17.25 1.49 -13.09
CA ASP A 57 -16.43 0.31 -13.37
C ASP A 57 -15.26 0.13 -12.39
N ARG A 58 -14.80 1.19 -11.70
CA ARG A 58 -13.66 1.11 -10.76
C ARG A 58 -13.78 2.13 -9.63
N TYR A 59 -13.30 1.77 -8.46
CA TYR A 59 -13.17 2.69 -7.32
C TYR A 59 -11.84 2.52 -6.61
N LEU A 60 -11.42 3.54 -5.85
CA LEU A 60 -10.22 3.49 -5.03
C LEU A 60 -10.56 3.16 -3.58
N LYS A 61 -9.82 2.22 -2.99
CA LYS A 61 -9.81 1.96 -1.56
C LYS A 61 -8.42 2.25 -1.01
N VAL A 62 -8.32 3.23 -0.12
CA VAL A 62 -7.07 3.55 0.57
C VAL A 62 -7.07 2.95 1.97
N THR A 63 -6.02 2.23 2.31
CA THR A 63 -5.80 1.68 3.64
C THR A 63 -4.42 2.06 4.16
N CYS A 64 -4.36 2.45 5.43
CA CYS A 64 -3.11 2.64 6.15
C CYS A 64 -2.77 1.37 6.92
N GLU A 65 -1.79 0.64 6.42
CA GLU A 65 -1.30 -0.55 7.08
C GLU A 65 -0.05 -0.22 7.89
N ARG A 66 0.14 -0.88 9.02
CA ARG A 66 1.47 -0.88 9.65
C ARG A 66 2.36 -1.80 8.85
N ARG A 67 3.53 -1.32 8.42
CA ARG A 67 4.58 -2.20 7.91
C ARG A 67 4.90 -3.14 9.06
N HIS A 68 4.39 -4.36 8.97
CA HIS A 68 4.82 -5.40 9.86
C HIS A 68 6.26 -5.70 9.44
N ALA A 69 7.22 -5.01 10.06
CA ALA A 69 8.55 -5.56 10.18
C ALA A 69 8.44 -6.76 11.13
N ASP A 70 7.68 -7.81 10.74
CA ASP A 70 7.75 -9.07 11.44
C ASP A 70 9.03 -9.78 11.01
N LEU A 71 10.15 -9.15 11.35
CA LEU A 71 11.47 -9.76 11.30
C LEU A 71 11.48 -11.06 12.13
N ARG A 72 10.53 -11.27 13.07
CA ARG A 72 10.41 -12.52 13.84
C ARG A 72 9.71 -13.62 13.02
N GLN A 73 8.66 -13.31 12.26
CA GLN A 73 8.04 -14.24 11.31
C GLN A 73 9.00 -14.61 10.17
N LEU A 74 9.69 -13.62 9.59
CA LEU A 74 10.68 -13.85 8.52
C LEU A 74 11.87 -14.68 9.02
N ARG A 75 12.36 -14.43 10.24
CA ARG A 75 13.39 -15.28 10.88
C ARG A 75 12.87 -16.69 11.19
N ARG A 76 11.64 -16.85 11.68
CA ARG A 76 11.02 -18.17 11.95
C ARG A 76 10.80 -18.98 10.67
N ALA A 77 10.51 -18.31 9.56
CA ALA A 77 10.33 -18.93 8.25
C ALA A 77 11.66 -19.17 7.50
N GLY A 78 12.83 -18.93 8.14
CA GLY A 78 14.14 -19.24 7.57
C GLY A 78 14.63 -18.26 6.50
N TYR A 79 13.91 -17.14 6.28
CA TYR A 79 14.34 -16.11 5.34
C TYR A 79 15.43 -15.24 5.98
N ALA A 80 16.69 -15.64 5.76
CA ALA A 80 17.85 -14.83 6.09
C ALA A 80 17.89 -13.60 5.18
N ALA A 81 17.46 -12.44 5.70
CA ALA A 81 17.86 -11.12 5.23
C ALA A 81 17.82 -10.90 3.70
N ALA A 82 16.66 -11.13 3.07
CA ALA A 82 16.39 -10.60 1.73
C ALA A 82 15.62 -9.27 1.83
N VAL A 83 16.17 -8.29 2.54
CA VAL A 83 15.79 -6.89 2.31
C VAL A 83 17.03 -6.24 1.71
N VAL A 84 17.04 -6.18 0.39
CA VAL A 84 17.99 -5.39 -0.38
C VAL A 84 17.84 -3.95 0.11
N LEU A 85 18.82 -3.48 0.88
CA LEU A 85 19.03 -2.06 1.11
C LEU A 85 19.47 -1.49 -0.23
N VAL A 86 18.60 -0.73 -0.90
CA VAL A 86 19.00 0.15 -1.99
C VAL A 86 19.36 1.50 -1.36
N PRO A 87 20.65 1.92 -1.37
CA PRO A 87 20.99 3.30 -1.10
C PRO A 87 20.55 4.13 -2.31
N ARG A 88 19.58 5.03 -2.13
CA ARG A 88 19.36 6.15 -3.05
C ARG A 88 20.26 7.30 -2.59
N ASP A 89 21.12 7.76 -3.49
CA ASP A 89 21.94 8.99 -3.43
C ASP A 89 23.31 8.94 -2.73
N ALA A 90 24.19 8.09 -3.24
CA ALA A 90 25.64 8.31 -3.18
C ALA A 90 26.28 7.87 -4.51
N ILE A 91 26.15 8.70 -5.55
CA ILE A 91 27.11 8.99 -6.64
C ILE A 91 26.72 10.36 -7.20
#